data_AF-A0AAJ0IXR5-F1
#
_entry.id   AF-A0AAJ0IXR5-F1
#
_cell.length_a   1.000
_cell.length_b   1.000
_cell.length_c   1.000
_cell.angle_alpha   90.00
_cell.angle_beta   90.00
_cell.angle_gamma   90.00
#
_symmetry.space_group_name_H-M   'P 1'
#
loop_
_entity.id
_entity.type
_entity.pdbx_description
1 polymer ?
#
loop_
_entity_poly.entity_id
_entity_poly.type
_entity_poly.pdbx_seq_one_letter_code
_entity_poly.pdbx_strand_id
1 'polypeptide(L)'
;MARSNDLDIRATADQISALFNANRQAEALRMLDERRQGQAEIVRDALDRYVGAASAGAIANQQQGPVAAADASVLQRLQLAASNQPTIPPQAQMAALSDAQRYDVYASIVQVRGNEAAHEALSRPNERVVLGLRQENSTLAAMQDRVHAGSLRSDDPATPAINEAQGGTGVYNDRLVVLWKDADGTRHTQVAQQANTEPTAQYDHHAGNTGRRPRAEGGMENRTFAPSPGFESISRPRKIEGEDVNADGIRDLGRLSEGTIEMRMGQHPNPSRPGTQDNALRPSQTAVDAGRGGVQRDSNADGWFDQADLNGVQNLNDTFKIHRGSSGSTDSAGCQTIHPAEYDGFIAAVQGNPAQTRWQYVLTSTTPGPVREQHQDQGRGREGVQPGQEEREHPPAQPQRQNGGPAAPAPGRPRHADAEDAHLAPHPLHAQASTLVGRLDASMGRASDAHSERMSASLAHLAKEHGLERIDHVLLSNQTPRAPAGAAVFVVQGEPSNPAHLRASMPTDVAVTTPVEQSLAKLQELDARTLAQAQSQAQERGVLQEEAVKPRSIG
;
A
#
# COMPACT_ATOMS: atom_id res chain seq x y z
N MET A 1 -22.79 -29.32 22.85
CA MET A 1 -23.98 -29.52 22.00
C MET A 1 -23.84 -28.62 20.80
N ALA A 2 -23.61 -29.17 19.61
CA ALA A 2 -23.56 -28.39 18.37
C ALA A 2 -24.92 -27.69 18.18
N ARG A 3 -24.93 -26.37 17.95
CA ARG A 3 -26.17 -25.65 17.65
C ARG A 3 -26.60 -26.09 16.26
N SER A 4 -27.70 -26.84 16.18
CA SER A 4 -28.31 -27.35 14.94
C SER A 4 -28.88 -26.24 14.01
N ASN A 5 -28.43 -24.98 14.15
CA ASN A 5 -29.02 -23.80 13.50
C ASN A 5 -27.97 -22.82 12.92
N ASP A 6 -26.71 -23.23 12.83
CA ASP A 6 -25.66 -22.38 12.26
C ASP A 6 -25.81 -22.28 10.73
N LEU A 7 -25.67 -21.07 10.17
CA LEU A 7 -25.74 -20.83 8.73
C LEU A 7 -24.59 -21.55 8.02
N ASP A 8 -24.89 -22.43 7.05
CA ASP A 8 -23.89 -22.90 6.08
C ASP A 8 -23.62 -21.77 5.09
N ILE A 9 -22.53 -21.05 5.33
CA ILE A 9 -22.18 -19.81 4.62
C ILE A 9 -22.00 -20.09 3.13
N ARG A 10 -21.23 -21.13 2.79
CA ARG A 10 -20.93 -21.46 1.39
C ARG A 10 -22.19 -21.90 0.64
N ALA A 11 -22.94 -22.85 1.18
CA ALA A 11 -24.15 -23.33 0.52
C ALA A 11 -25.19 -22.22 0.33
N THR A 12 -25.33 -21.33 1.31
CA THR A 12 -26.21 -20.15 1.22
C THR A 12 -25.73 -19.18 0.13
N ALA A 13 -24.42 -18.92 0.06
CA ALA A 13 -23.85 -18.05 -0.95
C ALA A 13 -24.07 -18.61 -2.37
N ASP A 14 -23.91 -19.92 -2.57
CA ASP A 14 -24.13 -20.56 -3.87
C ASP A 14 -25.60 -20.42 -4.32
N GLN A 15 -26.57 -20.56 -3.40
CA GLN A 15 -28.00 -20.35 -3.68
C GLN A 15 -28.31 -18.90 -4.10
N ILE A 16 -27.77 -17.92 -3.36
CA ILE A 16 -27.96 -16.50 -3.68
C ILE A 16 -27.29 -16.15 -5.01
N SER A 17 -26.09 -16.67 -5.25
CA SER A 17 -25.34 -16.42 -6.48
C SER A 17 -26.03 -17.00 -7.70
N ALA A 18 -26.66 -18.18 -7.56
CA ALA A 18 -27.48 -18.77 -8.62
C ALA A 18 -28.68 -17.88 -8.99
N LEU A 19 -29.30 -17.21 -8.02
CA LEU A 19 -30.40 -16.27 -8.29
C LEU A 19 -29.90 -15.01 -9.04
N PHE A 20 -28.77 -14.42 -8.63
CA PHE A 20 -28.17 -13.31 -9.36
C PHE A 20 -27.85 -13.70 -10.81
N ASN A 21 -27.21 -14.85 -11.01
CA ASN A 21 -26.80 -15.34 -12.33
C ASN A 21 -28.00 -15.75 -13.21
N ALA A 22 -29.17 -16.02 -12.61
CA ALA A 22 -30.42 -16.29 -13.31
C ALA A 22 -31.26 -15.02 -13.57
N ASN A 23 -30.72 -13.81 -13.37
CA ASN A 23 -31.45 -12.54 -13.46
C ASN A 23 -32.68 -12.45 -12.53
N ARG A 24 -32.59 -13.06 -11.34
CA ARG A 24 -33.63 -13.02 -10.29
C ARG A 24 -33.15 -12.17 -9.11
N GLN A 25 -32.75 -10.94 -9.38
CA GLN A 25 -31.98 -10.13 -8.44
C GLN A 25 -32.79 -9.69 -7.21
N ALA A 26 -34.07 -9.35 -7.38
CA ALA A 26 -34.94 -9.00 -6.24
C ALA A 26 -35.06 -10.16 -5.23
N GLU A 27 -35.09 -11.40 -5.73
CA GLU A 27 -35.12 -12.59 -4.88
C GLU A 27 -33.77 -12.85 -4.22
N ALA A 28 -32.66 -12.66 -4.97
CA ALA A 28 -31.30 -12.78 -4.45
C ALA A 28 -31.04 -11.79 -3.30
N LEU A 29 -31.41 -10.53 -3.49
CA LEU A 29 -31.22 -9.45 -2.50
C LEU A 29 -32.07 -9.69 -1.25
N ARG A 30 -33.34 -10.09 -1.41
CA ARG A 30 -34.20 -10.45 -0.28
C ARG A 30 -33.63 -11.64 0.50
N MET A 31 -33.21 -12.70 -0.19
CA MET A 31 -32.63 -13.87 0.46
C MET A 31 -31.32 -13.52 1.17
N LEU A 32 -30.48 -12.68 0.57
CA LEU A 32 -29.24 -12.20 1.20
C LEU A 32 -29.54 -11.44 2.50
N ASP A 33 -30.51 -10.53 2.49
CA ASP A 33 -30.88 -9.76 3.68
C ASP A 33 -31.41 -10.66 4.81
N GLU A 34 -32.35 -11.55 4.47
CA GLU A 34 -32.91 -12.54 5.40
C GLU A 34 -31.83 -13.43 6.02
N ARG A 35 -30.87 -13.90 5.22
CA ARG A 35 -29.81 -14.82 5.69
C ARG A 35 -28.70 -14.10 6.47
N ARG A 36 -28.48 -12.81 6.22
CA ARG A 36 -27.54 -11.98 7.00
C ARG A 36 -28.11 -11.58 8.36
N GLN A 37 -29.43 -11.51 8.51
CA GLN A 37 -30.06 -11.06 9.74
C GLN A 37 -29.66 -11.93 10.95
N GLY A 38 -29.23 -11.28 12.04
CA GLY A 38 -28.83 -11.95 13.28
C GLY A 38 -27.48 -12.69 13.23
N GLN A 39 -26.76 -12.66 12.11
CA GLN A 39 -25.43 -13.27 11.98
C GLN A 39 -24.34 -12.35 12.53
N ALA A 40 -23.26 -12.96 13.03
CA ALA A 40 -22.04 -12.24 13.39
C ALA A 40 -21.46 -11.49 12.16
N GLU A 41 -20.79 -10.37 12.39
CA GLU A 41 -20.17 -9.57 11.33
C GLU A 41 -19.25 -10.39 10.41
N ILE A 42 -18.33 -11.16 10.99
CA ILE A 42 -17.43 -12.04 10.22
C ILE A 42 -18.16 -13.08 9.34
N VAL A 43 -19.36 -13.52 9.75
CA VAL A 43 -20.19 -14.45 8.96
C VAL A 43 -20.87 -13.71 7.82
N ARG A 44 -21.38 -12.50 8.07
CA ARG A 44 -21.96 -11.62 7.04
C ARG A 44 -20.93 -11.24 5.99
N ASP A 45 -19.71 -10.90 6.40
CA ASP A 45 -18.62 -10.53 5.51
C ASP A 45 -18.13 -11.71 4.67
N ALA A 46 -18.09 -12.91 5.23
CA ALA A 46 -17.76 -14.13 4.50
C ALA A 46 -18.83 -14.46 3.43
N LEU A 47 -20.11 -14.32 3.79
CA LEU A 47 -21.22 -14.48 2.85
C LEU A 47 -21.16 -13.44 1.73
N ASP A 48 -20.98 -12.15 2.07
CA ASP A 48 -20.87 -11.06 1.10
C ASP A 48 -19.67 -11.26 0.15
N ARG A 49 -18.52 -11.78 0.65
CA ARG A 49 -17.36 -12.14 -0.18
C ARG A 49 -17.65 -13.25 -1.18
N TYR A 50 -18.27 -14.35 -0.74
CA TYR A 50 -18.62 -15.45 -1.65
C TYR A 50 -19.61 -15.00 -2.72
N VAL A 51 -20.69 -14.29 -2.32
CA VAL A 51 -21.72 -13.81 -3.26
C VAL A 51 -21.14 -12.77 -4.23
N GLY A 52 -20.39 -11.79 -3.72
CA GLY A 52 -19.76 -10.76 -4.53
C GLY A 52 -18.81 -11.34 -5.58
N ALA A 53 -18.01 -12.33 -5.21
CA ALA A 53 -17.10 -13.01 -6.13
C ALA A 53 -17.84 -13.83 -7.19
N ALA A 54 -18.80 -14.66 -6.78
CA ALA A 54 -19.49 -15.59 -7.68
C ALA A 54 -20.53 -14.91 -8.60
N SER A 55 -20.95 -13.69 -8.29
CA SER A 55 -21.95 -12.93 -9.03
C SER A 55 -21.43 -11.59 -9.58
N ALA A 56 -20.11 -11.37 -9.64
CA ALA A 56 -19.51 -10.10 -10.05
C ALA A 56 -20.06 -9.56 -11.38
N GLY A 57 -20.18 -10.41 -12.39
CA GLY A 57 -20.72 -10.01 -13.70
C GLY A 57 -22.21 -9.62 -13.65
N ALA A 58 -23.03 -10.39 -12.92
CA ALA A 58 -24.45 -10.08 -12.76
C ALA A 58 -24.68 -8.79 -11.96
N ILE A 59 -23.89 -8.57 -10.90
CA ILE A 59 -23.91 -7.36 -10.07
C ILE A 59 -23.51 -6.13 -10.89
N ALA A 60 -22.43 -6.23 -11.69
CA ALA A 60 -21.95 -5.13 -12.53
C ALA A 60 -22.97 -4.72 -13.60
N ASN A 61 -23.62 -5.69 -14.25
CA ASN A 61 -24.66 -5.43 -15.26
C ASN A 61 -25.88 -4.72 -14.65
N GLN A 62 -26.23 -5.04 -13.40
CA GLN A 62 -27.41 -4.47 -12.75
C GLN A 62 -27.20 -2.99 -12.36
N GLN A 63 -26.01 -2.61 -11.92
CA GLN A 63 -25.70 -1.22 -11.55
C GLN A 63 -25.79 -0.23 -12.73
N GLN A 64 -25.69 -0.73 -13.97
CA GLN A 64 -25.84 0.09 -15.18
C GLN A 64 -27.30 0.39 -15.54
N GLY A 65 -28.27 -0.27 -14.88
CA GLY A 65 -29.71 -0.06 -15.06
C GLY A 65 -30.35 0.77 -13.93
N PRO A 66 -31.65 1.08 -14.03
CA PRO A 66 -32.39 1.72 -12.95
C PRO A 66 -32.50 0.76 -11.75
N VAL A 67 -31.87 1.12 -10.63
CA VAL A 67 -31.86 0.36 -9.38
C VAL A 67 -32.35 1.25 -8.23
N ALA A 68 -33.17 0.69 -7.33
CA ALA A 68 -33.58 1.41 -6.12
C ALA A 68 -32.35 1.73 -5.25
N ALA A 69 -32.32 2.90 -4.60
CA ALA A 69 -31.15 3.35 -3.82
C ALA A 69 -30.70 2.36 -2.73
N ALA A 70 -31.64 1.67 -2.08
CA ALA A 70 -31.34 0.64 -1.08
C ALA A 70 -30.60 -0.56 -1.72
N ASP A 71 -31.07 -1.04 -2.87
CA ASP A 71 -30.44 -2.14 -3.60
C ASP A 71 -29.06 -1.74 -4.12
N ALA A 72 -28.88 -0.49 -4.57
CA ALA A 72 -27.59 0.02 -5.01
C ALA A 72 -26.53 -0.05 -3.90
N SER A 73 -26.90 0.27 -2.65
CA SER A 73 -25.98 0.16 -1.50
C SER A 73 -25.56 -1.27 -1.21
N VAL A 74 -26.47 -2.24 -1.38
CA VAL A 74 -26.18 -3.67 -1.18
C VAL A 74 -25.27 -4.19 -2.28
N LEU A 75 -25.53 -3.85 -3.54
CA LEU A 75 -24.69 -4.23 -4.67
C LEU A 75 -23.28 -3.65 -4.54
N GLN A 76 -23.17 -2.38 -4.11
CA GLN A 76 -21.88 -1.75 -3.83
C GLN A 76 -21.14 -2.49 -2.70
N ARG A 77 -21.83 -2.86 -1.61
CA ARG A 77 -21.23 -3.65 -0.51
C ARG A 77 -20.68 -4.99 -1.00
N LEU A 78 -21.43 -5.71 -1.86
CA LEU A 78 -20.97 -6.99 -2.42
C LEU A 78 -19.74 -6.83 -3.32
N GLN A 79 -19.71 -5.78 -4.14
CA GLN A 79 -18.56 -5.47 -4.99
C GLN A 79 -17.33 -5.10 -4.17
N LEU A 80 -17.51 -4.30 -3.11
CA LEU A 80 -16.44 -3.96 -2.17
C LEU A 80 -15.96 -5.20 -1.42
N ALA A 81 -16.86 -6.07 -0.97
CA ALA A 81 -16.47 -7.33 -0.33
C ALA A 81 -15.61 -8.20 -1.26
N ALA A 82 -15.91 -8.22 -2.56
CA ALA A 82 -15.15 -8.98 -3.55
C ALA A 82 -13.77 -8.39 -3.91
N SER A 83 -13.50 -7.12 -3.57
CA SER A 83 -12.30 -6.40 -4.07
C SER A 83 -11.43 -5.80 -2.97
N ASN A 84 -12.00 -5.44 -1.82
CA ASN A 84 -11.27 -4.82 -0.72
C ASN A 84 -10.30 -5.80 -0.04
N GLN A 85 -9.29 -5.23 0.62
CA GLN A 85 -8.43 -6.00 1.51
C GLN A 85 -9.25 -6.56 2.68
N PRO A 86 -9.09 -7.85 3.01
CA PRO A 86 -9.78 -8.47 4.14
C PRO A 86 -9.27 -7.91 5.47
N THR A 87 -9.98 -8.17 6.56
CA THR A 87 -9.50 -7.95 7.93
C THR A 87 -9.01 -9.27 8.52
N ILE A 88 -8.10 -9.22 9.51
CA ILE A 88 -7.77 -10.41 10.30
C ILE A 88 -8.97 -10.72 11.23
N PRO A 89 -9.65 -11.88 11.10
CA PRO A 89 -10.81 -12.17 11.93
C PRO A 89 -10.46 -12.21 13.42
N PRO A 90 -11.16 -11.49 14.31
CA PRO A 90 -10.82 -11.48 15.73
C PRO A 90 -10.91 -12.87 16.37
N GLN A 91 -9.90 -13.26 17.16
CA GLN A 91 -9.82 -14.61 17.74
C GLN A 91 -11.05 -14.97 18.59
N ALA A 92 -11.53 -14.03 19.41
CA ALA A 92 -12.70 -14.24 20.26
C ALA A 92 -13.97 -14.51 19.44
N GLN A 93 -14.13 -13.84 18.29
CA GLN A 93 -15.27 -14.07 17.40
C GLN A 93 -15.14 -15.42 16.67
N MET A 94 -13.93 -15.74 16.19
CA MET A 94 -13.67 -17.02 15.52
C MET A 94 -13.88 -18.21 16.46
N ALA A 95 -13.52 -18.10 17.74
CA ALA A 95 -13.72 -19.16 18.73
C ALA A 95 -15.20 -19.48 19.02
N ALA A 96 -16.11 -18.56 18.69
CA ALA A 96 -17.56 -18.75 18.87
C ALA A 96 -18.23 -19.45 17.67
N LEU A 97 -17.52 -19.63 16.55
CA LEU A 97 -18.04 -20.23 15.33
C LEU A 97 -17.84 -21.75 15.31
N SER A 98 -18.70 -22.45 14.58
CA SER A 98 -18.48 -23.86 14.22
C SER A 98 -17.29 -24.04 13.28
N ASP A 99 -16.73 -25.24 13.20
CA ASP A 99 -15.59 -25.57 12.33
C ASP A 99 -15.87 -25.25 10.85
N ALA A 100 -17.10 -25.53 10.41
CA ALA A 100 -17.56 -25.20 9.07
C ALA A 100 -17.58 -23.69 8.81
N GLN A 101 -18.10 -22.90 9.75
CA GLN A 101 -18.10 -21.44 9.63
C GLN A 101 -16.69 -20.85 9.72
N ARG A 102 -15.83 -21.37 10.60
CA ARG A 102 -14.41 -20.95 10.68
C ARG A 102 -13.69 -21.19 9.37
N TYR A 103 -13.89 -22.36 8.76
CA TYR A 103 -13.36 -22.65 7.43
C TYR A 103 -13.90 -21.67 6.40
N ASP A 104 -15.21 -21.46 6.35
CA ASP A 104 -15.83 -20.60 5.34
C ASP A 104 -15.41 -19.13 5.45
N VAL A 105 -15.15 -18.62 6.66
CA VAL A 105 -14.63 -17.26 6.87
C VAL A 105 -13.26 -17.08 6.22
N TYR A 106 -12.35 -18.05 6.35
CA TYR A 106 -11.03 -18.00 5.74
C TYR A 106 -11.04 -18.40 4.26
N ALA A 107 -11.82 -19.41 3.88
CA ALA A 107 -11.94 -19.87 2.49
C ALA A 107 -12.59 -18.80 1.60
N SER A 108 -13.48 -17.96 2.12
CA SER A 108 -13.97 -16.78 1.41
C SER A 108 -12.89 -15.72 1.19
N ILE A 109 -11.78 -15.71 1.95
CA ILE A 109 -10.63 -14.80 1.69
C ILE A 109 -9.86 -15.37 0.51
N VAL A 110 -9.59 -16.68 0.54
CA VAL A 110 -8.98 -17.39 -0.59
C VAL A 110 -9.82 -17.24 -1.87
N GLN A 111 -11.15 -17.20 -1.77
CA GLN A 111 -12.03 -17.00 -2.92
C GLN A 111 -11.77 -15.68 -3.65
N VAL A 112 -11.48 -14.59 -2.93
CA VAL A 112 -11.31 -13.25 -3.50
C VAL A 112 -9.85 -12.84 -3.71
N ARG A 113 -8.90 -13.47 -3.01
CA ARG A 113 -7.46 -13.17 -3.09
C ARG A 113 -6.62 -14.27 -3.77
N GLY A 114 -7.13 -15.49 -3.80
CA GLY A 114 -6.48 -16.64 -4.42
C GLY A 114 -6.72 -16.71 -5.92
N ASN A 115 -5.81 -17.36 -6.65
CA ASN A 115 -5.99 -17.69 -8.06
C ASN A 115 -6.80 -19.01 -8.24
N GLU A 116 -7.04 -19.38 -9.50
CA GLU A 116 -7.76 -20.60 -9.87
C GLU A 116 -7.14 -21.87 -9.25
N ALA A 117 -5.80 -21.98 -9.21
CA ALA A 117 -5.14 -23.13 -8.61
C ALA A 117 -5.44 -23.27 -7.10
N ALA A 118 -5.54 -22.15 -6.37
CA ALA A 118 -5.93 -22.17 -4.96
C ALA A 118 -7.41 -22.58 -4.79
N HIS A 119 -8.29 -22.14 -5.69
CA HIS A 119 -9.70 -22.54 -5.69
C HIS A 119 -9.88 -24.02 -6.01
N GLU A 120 -9.17 -24.53 -7.01
CA GLU A 120 -9.14 -25.96 -7.34
C GLU A 120 -8.66 -26.80 -6.17
N ALA A 121 -7.55 -26.40 -5.52
CA ALA A 121 -7.02 -27.11 -4.37
C ALA A 121 -8.03 -27.15 -3.20
N LEU A 122 -8.73 -26.04 -2.91
CA LEU A 122 -9.81 -26.05 -1.92
C LEU A 122 -11.00 -26.91 -2.33
N SER A 123 -11.23 -27.15 -3.63
CA SER A 123 -12.33 -27.99 -4.10
C SER A 123 -12.07 -29.49 -3.88
N ARG A 124 -10.80 -29.90 -3.93
CA ARG A 124 -10.39 -31.30 -3.89
C ARG A 124 -10.35 -31.84 -2.45
N PRO A 125 -10.87 -33.06 -2.20
CA PRO A 125 -10.81 -33.64 -0.88
C PRO A 125 -9.37 -33.90 -0.45
N ASN A 126 -9.09 -33.65 0.82
CA ASN A 126 -7.78 -33.78 1.44
C ASN A 126 -6.67 -32.91 0.82
N GLU A 127 -6.94 -31.95 -0.05
CA GLU A 127 -5.93 -30.96 -0.42
C GLU A 127 -5.91 -29.80 0.58
N ARG A 128 -4.70 -29.36 0.92
CA ARG A 128 -4.41 -28.28 1.88
C ARG A 128 -4.01 -27.02 1.12
N VAL A 129 -4.60 -25.90 1.49
CA VAL A 129 -4.21 -24.56 1.04
C VAL A 129 -3.76 -23.75 2.24
N VAL A 130 -2.70 -22.96 2.06
CA VAL A 130 -2.18 -22.06 3.08
C VAL A 130 -2.62 -20.64 2.76
N LEU A 131 -3.24 -19.95 3.72
CA LEU A 131 -3.61 -18.55 3.65
C LEU A 131 -2.73 -17.75 4.61
N GLY A 132 -2.10 -16.69 4.14
CA GLY A 132 -1.39 -15.71 4.94
C GLY A 132 -2.09 -14.36 4.95
N LEU A 133 -2.33 -13.86 6.16
CA LEU A 133 -2.94 -12.56 6.42
C LEU A 133 -1.86 -11.67 7.01
N ARG A 134 -1.35 -10.75 6.19
CA ARG A 134 -0.31 -9.78 6.56
C ARG A 134 -0.96 -8.54 7.16
N GLN A 135 -0.53 -8.18 8.35
CA GLN A 135 -0.63 -6.83 8.86
C GLN A 135 0.67 -6.12 8.49
N GLU A 136 0.56 -4.98 7.81
CA GLU A 136 1.73 -4.24 7.36
C GLU A 136 2.42 -3.58 8.57
N ASN A 137 3.71 -3.87 8.73
CA ASN A 137 4.55 -3.34 9.79
C ASN A 137 5.89 -2.87 9.23
N SER A 138 6.47 -1.83 9.84
CA SER A 138 7.84 -1.43 9.52
C SER A 138 8.82 -2.55 9.89
N THR A 139 9.89 -2.73 9.10
CA THR A 139 11.00 -3.66 9.41
C THR A 139 11.72 -3.33 10.73
N LEU A 140 11.58 -2.08 11.19
CA LEU A 140 12.12 -1.57 12.44
C LEU A 140 11.29 -2.03 13.65
N ALA A 141 10.06 -2.51 13.45
CA ALA A 141 9.18 -2.91 14.55
C ALA A 141 9.85 -3.91 15.50
N ALA A 142 9.73 -3.64 16.80
CA ALA A 142 10.22 -4.50 17.85
C ALA A 142 9.09 -5.05 18.72
N MET A 143 9.25 -6.29 19.16
CA MET A 143 8.34 -6.93 20.12
C MET A 143 8.65 -6.48 21.56
N GLN A 144 7.60 -6.26 22.36
CA GLN A 144 7.72 -5.77 23.74
C GLN A 144 8.57 -6.71 24.60
N ASP A 145 8.30 -8.02 24.53
CA ASP A 145 9.09 -9.07 25.13
C ASP A 145 8.82 -10.42 24.44
N ARG A 146 9.44 -11.49 24.96
CA ARG A 146 9.33 -12.85 24.42
C ARG A 146 8.00 -13.55 24.71
N VAL A 147 7.24 -13.04 25.67
CA VAL A 147 5.96 -13.60 26.13
C VAL A 147 4.81 -12.98 25.33
N HIS A 148 4.91 -11.68 25.04
CA HIS A 148 3.92 -10.89 24.32
C HIS A 148 4.33 -10.67 22.86
N ALA A 149 4.59 -11.77 22.13
CA ALA A 149 5.16 -11.76 20.79
C ALA A 149 4.34 -10.96 19.73
N GLY A 150 3.06 -10.70 19.98
CA GLY A 150 2.19 -9.88 19.12
C GLY A 150 2.05 -8.41 19.55
N SER A 151 2.73 -7.97 20.61
CA SER A 151 2.68 -6.58 21.09
C SER A 151 3.94 -5.82 20.70
N LEU A 152 3.77 -4.64 20.12
CA LEU A 152 4.86 -3.73 19.83
C LEU A 152 5.49 -3.21 21.12
N ARG A 153 6.82 -3.07 21.10
CA ARG A 153 7.58 -2.44 22.17
C ARG A 153 7.28 -0.95 22.20
N SER A 154 7.09 -0.40 23.39
CA SER A 154 6.98 1.05 23.59
C SER A 154 8.36 1.66 23.84
N ASP A 155 8.53 2.91 23.42
CA ASP A 155 9.70 3.71 23.76
C ASP A 155 9.76 3.97 25.27
N ASP A 156 10.93 3.75 25.86
CA ASP A 156 11.15 4.01 27.28
C ASP A 156 11.72 5.42 27.46
N PRO A 157 10.99 6.34 28.13
CA PRO A 157 11.47 7.70 28.35
C PRO A 157 12.75 7.76 29.20
N ALA A 158 13.13 6.67 29.87
CA ALA A 158 14.40 6.56 30.60
C ALA A 158 15.62 6.37 29.69
N THR A 159 15.43 6.00 28.43
CA THR A 159 16.49 5.75 27.44
C THR A 159 16.29 6.60 26.16
N PRO A 160 16.18 7.94 26.28
CA PRO A 160 15.74 8.82 25.18
C PRO A 160 16.70 8.87 23.98
N ALA A 161 17.88 8.26 24.08
CA ALA A 161 18.85 8.15 23.01
C ALA A 161 18.63 6.92 22.11
N ILE A 162 17.73 6.00 22.48
CA ILE A 162 17.40 4.80 21.72
C ILE A 162 15.88 4.74 21.59
N ASN A 163 15.38 4.56 20.38
CA ASN A 163 13.97 4.25 20.16
C ASN A 163 13.79 2.72 20.27
N GLU A 164 13.29 2.23 21.41
CA GLU A 164 13.12 0.79 21.63
C GLU A 164 12.05 0.16 20.75
N ALA A 165 11.04 0.93 20.32
CA ALA A 165 10.03 0.48 19.38
C ALA A 165 10.65 0.11 18.01
N GLN A 166 11.81 0.70 17.69
CA GLN A 166 12.58 0.50 16.46
C GLN A 166 13.77 -0.47 16.62
N GLY A 167 13.75 -1.37 17.61
CA GLY A 167 14.81 -2.38 17.81
C GLY A 167 14.88 -3.49 16.75
N GLY A 168 13.94 -3.51 15.81
CA GLY A 168 13.94 -4.36 14.62
C GLY A 168 13.97 -5.84 14.91
N THR A 169 13.29 -6.35 15.94
CA THR A 169 13.22 -7.80 16.19
C THR A 169 12.17 -8.50 15.32
N GLY A 170 11.29 -7.72 14.67
CA GLY A 170 10.04 -8.18 14.09
C GLY A 170 8.95 -8.40 15.16
N VAL A 171 7.72 -8.60 14.69
CA VAL A 171 6.52 -8.85 15.51
C VAL A 171 5.71 -10.02 14.95
N TYR A 172 5.07 -10.80 15.82
CA TYR A 172 4.22 -11.93 15.42
C TYR A 172 2.74 -11.57 15.51
N ASN A 173 2.30 -10.62 14.69
CA ASN A 173 0.91 -10.14 14.61
C ASN A 173 0.17 -10.59 13.34
N ASP A 174 0.88 -11.24 12.42
CA ASP A 174 0.27 -11.85 11.23
C ASP A 174 -0.37 -13.18 11.56
N ARG A 175 -1.14 -13.71 10.60
CA ARG A 175 -1.78 -15.01 10.73
C ARG A 175 -1.53 -15.91 9.54
N LEU A 176 -1.14 -17.15 9.81
CA LEU A 176 -1.12 -18.21 8.80
C LEU A 176 -2.19 -19.26 9.11
N VAL A 177 -2.92 -19.70 8.08
CA VAL A 177 -4.03 -20.65 8.20
C VAL A 177 -3.86 -21.77 7.18
N VAL A 178 -3.96 -23.02 7.61
CA VAL A 178 -4.08 -24.18 6.74
C VAL A 178 -5.55 -24.58 6.65
N LEU A 179 -6.08 -24.68 5.43
CA LEU A 179 -7.48 -25.01 5.13
C LEU A 179 -7.54 -26.33 4.37
N TRP A 180 -8.42 -27.24 4.79
CA TRP A 180 -8.73 -28.44 4.01
C TRP A 180 -10.14 -28.96 4.29
N LYS A 181 -10.60 -29.86 3.42
CA LYS A 181 -11.78 -30.69 3.68
C LYS A 181 -11.36 -32.15 3.67
N ASP A 182 -11.98 -32.97 4.51
CA ASP A 182 -11.82 -34.42 4.45
C ASP A 182 -12.60 -35.01 3.26
N ALA A 183 -12.46 -36.32 3.04
CA ALA A 183 -13.15 -37.03 1.96
C ALA A 183 -14.69 -36.93 2.03
N ASP A 184 -15.23 -36.81 3.23
CA ASP A 184 -16.67 -36.65 3.49
C ASP A 184 -17.14 -35.18 3.42
N GLY A 185 -16.24 -34.24 3.13
CA GLY A 185 -16.51 -32.81 3.08
C GLY A 185 -16.41 -32.10 4.43
N THR A 186 -16.03 -32.78 5.52
CA THR A 186 -15.79 -32.15 6.82
C THR A 186 -14.71 -31.08 6.69
N ARG A 187 -15.04 -29.85 7.09
CA ARG A 187 -14.22 -28.65 6.91
C ARG A 187 -13.30 -28.44 8.10
N HIS A 188 -12.03 -28.16 7.84
CA HIS A 188 -11.01 -28.02 8.88
C HIS A 188 -10.12 -26.79 8.70
N THR A 189 -9.68 -26.25 9.84
CA THR A 189 -8.72 -25.14 9.89
C THR A 189 -7.65 -25.39 10.95
N GLN A 190 -6.37 -25.23 10.59
CA GLN A 190 -5.28 -25.07 11.55
C GLN A 190 -4.78 -23.63 11.47
N VAL A 191 -4.75 -22.91 12.60
CA VAL A 191 -4.37 -21.50 12.64
C VAL A 191 -3.10 -21.33 13.47
N ALA A 192 -2.12 -20.63 12.90
CA ALA A 192 -1.02 -20.02 13.63
C ALA A 192 -1.36 -18.54 13.82
N GLN A 193 -1.68 -18.16 15.06
CA GLN A 193 -2.07 -16.81 15.47
C GLN A 193 -0.87 -15.86 15.60
N GLN A 194 0.33 -16.43 15.76
CA GLN A 194 1.58 -15.72 15.94
C GLN A 194 2.49 -16.03 14.75
N ALA A 195 2.21 -15.39 13.62
CA ALA A 195 3.04 -15.44 12.42
C ALA A 195 3.61 -14.05 12.11
N ASN A 196 4.60 -14.02 11.23
CA ASN A 196 5.25 -12.81 10.73
C ASN A 196 5.57 -13.00 9.25
N THR A 197 5.23 -12.02 8.43
CA THR A 197 5.45 -12.01 6.97
C THR A 197 6.33 -10.86 6.50
N GLU A 198 6.86 -10.08 7.46
CA GLU A 198 7.80 -8.98 7.26
C GLU A 198 9.23 -9.40 7.63
N PRO A 199 10.25 -8.81 7.01
CA PRO A 199 11.61 -9.01 7.45
C PRO A 199 11.94 -8.11 8.65
N THR A 200 12.98 -8.48 9.39
CA THR A 200 13.51 -7.70 10.52
C THR A 200 14.73 -6.91 10.10
N ALA A 201 14.78 -5.63 10.47
CA ALA A 201 15.90 -4.73 10.22
C ALA A 201 17.24 -5.21 10.81
N GLN A 202 17.26 -6.22 11.69
CA GLN A 202 18.51 -6.82 12.19
C GLN A 202 19.35 -7.47 11.09
N TYR A 203 18.74 -7.94 10.00
CA TYR A 203 19.47 -8.50 8.86
C TYR A 203 19.81 -7.46 7.78
N ASP A 204 19.28 -6.24 7.94
CA ASP A 204 19.39 -5.18 6.96
C ASP A 204 20.81 -4.62 6.91
N HIS A 205 21.33 -4.40 5.71
CA HIS A 205 22.65 -3.80 5.53
C HIS A 205 22.70 -2.35 6.01
N HIS A 206 21.56 -1.63 5.98
CA HIS A 206 21.39 -0.26 6.48
C HIS A 206 21.55 -0.11 7.99
N ALA A 207 21.52 -1.22 8.75
CA ALA A 207 21.85 -1.24 10.18
C ALA A 207 23.33 -0.93 10.50
N GLY A 208 24.15 -0.61 9.49
CA GLY A 208 25.54 -0.23 9.65
C GLY A 208 26.49 -1.41 9.77
N ASN A 209 27.79 -1.11 9.85
CA ASN A 209 28.83 -2.10 10.05
C ASN A 209 30.09 -1.52 10.71
N THR A 210 30.69 -2.29 11.63
CA THR A 210 31.98 -2.00 12.28
C THR A 210 33.18 -2.63 11.57
N GLY A 211 32.99 -3.08 10.33
CA GLY A 211 34.03 -3.66 9.47
C GLY A 211 34.23 -5.17 9.62
N ARG A 212 33.29 -5.90 10.26
CA ARG A 212 33.37 -7.36 10.44
C ARG A 212 31.99 -8.04 10.45
N ARG A 213 31.05 -7.60 9.61
CA ARG A 213 29.71 -8.19 9.55
C ARG A 213 29.65 -9.28 8.47
N PRO A 214 29.25 -10.52 8.79
CA PRO A 214 29.16 -11.60 7.80
C PRO A 214 28.09 -11.32 6.74
N ARG A 215 28.25 -11.87 5.54
CA ARG A 215 27.19 -11.92 4.50
C ARG A 215 26.56 -13.29 4.39
N ALA A 216 25.31 -13.34 3.97
CA ALA A 216 24.54 -14.57 3.82
C ALA A 216 25.15 -15.56 2.80
N GLU A 217 25.63 -15.06 1.67
CA GLU A 217 26.32 -15.85 0.63
C GLU A 217 27.77 -16.25 0.99
N GLY A 218 28.22 -15.88 2.18
CA GLY A 218 29.57 -16.10 2.65
C GLY A 218 30.48 -14.87 2.48
N GLY A 219 31.58 -14.85 3.23
CA GLY A 219 32.48 -13.71 3.31
C GLY A 219 32.07 -12.66 4.35
N MET A 220 32.82 -11.56 4.39
CA MET A 220 32.70 -10.49 5.38
C MET A 220 32.59 -9.14 4.68
N GLU A 221 31.66 -8.30 5.14
CA GLU A 221 31.68 -6.87 4.86
C GLU A 221 32.72 -6.21 5.76
N ASN A 222 33.77 -5.69 5.14
CA ASN A 222 34.91 -5.09 5.83
C ASN A 222 34.84 -3.55 5.86
N ARG A 223 33.95 -2.93 5.09
CA ARG A 223 33.75 -1.48 5.12
C ARG A 223 33.10 -1.08 6.43
N THR A 224 33.62 -0.03 7.07
CA THR A 224 33.01 0.59 8.24
C THR A 224 32.13 1.76 7.80
N PHE A 225 30.89 1.77 8.24
CA PHE A 225 29.95 2.86 7.98
C PHE A 225 28.88 2.90 9.07
N ALA A 226 28.36 4.11 9.33
CA ALA A 226 27.29 4.31 10.29
C ALA A 226 25.96 3.71 9.77
N PRO A 227 25.01 3.39 10.66
CA PRO A 227 23.65 3.08 10.25
C PRO A 227 23.04 4.20 9.41
N SER A 228 22.12 3.84 8.50
CA SER A 228 21.30 4.81 7.78
C SER A 228 20.30 5.49 8.73
N PRO A 229 19.78 6.68 8.38
CA PRO A 229 18.76 7.34 9.19
C PRO A 229 17.58 6.41 9.50
N GLY A 230 17.19 6.30 10.77
CA GLY A 230 16.12 5.41 11.24
C GLY A 230 16.60 4.02 11.71
N PHE A 231 17.84 3.63 11.42
CA PHE A 231 18.40 2.33 11.81
C PHE A 231 19.30 2.40 13.05
N GLU A 232 19.43 3.57 13.68
CA GLU A 232 20.33 3.78 14.83
C GLU A 232 19.97 2.91 16.04
N SER A 233 18.69 2.55 16.19
CA SER A 233 18.20 1.66 17.25
C SER A 233 18.55 0.18 17.06
N ILE A 234 19.07 -0.21 15.89
CA ILE A 234 19.47 -1.59 15.60
C ILE A 234 20.83 -1.90 16.25
N SER A 235 20.79 -2.11 17.56
CA SER A 235 21.99 -2.32 18.39
C SER A 235 22.70 -3.67 18.21
N ARG A 236 22.03 -4.66 17.60
CA ARG A 236 22.57 -6.02 17.38
C ARG A 236 22.31 -6.50 15.96
N PRO A 237 22.95 -5.90 14.95
CA PRO A 237 22.83 -6.34 13.57
C PRO A 237 23.38 -7.77 13.42
N ARG A 238 22.66 -8.60 12.69
CA ARG A 238 22.99 -9.98 12.35
C ARG A 238 23.81 -10.02 11.06
N LYS A 239 23.96 -11.17 10.42
CA LYS A 239 24.59 -11.22 9.08
C LYS A 239 23.77 -10.38 8.08
N ILE A 240 24.45 -9.79 7.10
CA ILE A 240 23.84 -9.02 6.01
C ILE A 240 23.13 -9.99 5.08
N GLU A 241 21.86 -9.72 4.84
CA GLU A 241 21.01 -10.40 3.86
C GLU A 241 20.50 -9.39 2.83
N GLY A 242 19.83 -9.87 1.79
CA GLY A 242 19.28 -9.00 0.76
C GLY A 242 20.15 -8.87 -0.50
N GLU A 243 19.71 -8.03 -1.42
CA GLU A 243 20.32 -7.77 -2.72
C GLU A 243 20.40 -6.26 -2.95
N ASP A 244 21.46 -5.80 -3.59
CA ASP A 244 21.64 -4.39 -3.97
C ASP A 244 20.90 -4.14 -5.29
N VAL A 245 19.66 -3.64 -5.21
CA VAL A 245 18.77 -3.49 -6.38
C VAL A 245 18.84 -2.10 -7.02
N ASN A 246 19.42 -1.12 -6.31
CA ASN A 246 19.60 0.24 -6.79
C ASN A 246 21.07 0.58 -7.15
N ALA A 247 22.00 -0.37 -6.94
CA ALA A 247 23.43 -0.29 -7.21
C ALA A 247 24.18 0.80 -6.39
N ASP A 248 23.74 1.09 -5.18
CA ASP A 248 24.40 2.02 -4.26
C ASP A 248 25.49 1.36 -3.38
N GLY A 249 25.63 0.04 -3.46
CA GLY A 249 26.59 -0.75 -2.69
C GLY A 249 26.11 -1.14 -1.29
N ILE A 250 24.89 -0.80 -0.91
CA ILE A 250 24.14 -1.31 0.23
C ILE A 250 23.16 -2.37 -0.28
N ARG A 251 22.66 -3.24 0.60
CA ARG A 251 21.80 -4.36 0.20
C ARG A 251 20.43 -4.17 0.80
N ASP A 252 19.44 -4.36 -0.06
CA ASP A 252 18.05 -4.10 0.21
C ASP A 252 17.40 -5.38 0.71
N LEU A 253 16.87 -5.28 1.93
CA LEU A 253 16.10 -6.36 2.52
C LEU A 253 14.83 -6.57 1.69
N GLY A 254 14.33 -7.80 1.65
CA GLY A 254 13.20 -8.13 0.79
C GLY A 254 12.12 -8.91 1.50
N ARG A 255 10.90 -8.87 0.95
CA ARG A 255 9.76 -9.69 1.38
C ARG A 255 9.02 -10.27 0.19
N LEU A 256 8.21 -11.31 0.43
CA LEU A 256 7.29 -11.81 -0.59
C LEU A 256 6.19 -10.79 -0.89
N SER A 257 5.88 -10.62 -2.17
CA SER A 257 4.71 -9.85 -2.64
C SER A 257 3.42 -10.62 -2.36
N GLU A 258 2.31 -9.89 -2.25
CA GLU A 258 0.97 -10.51 -2.22
C GLU A 258 0.70 -11.35 -3.47
N GLY A 259 -0.15 -12.36 -3.34
CA GLY A 259 -0.58 -13.22 -4.44
C GLY A 259 -0.66 -14.69 -4.05
N THR A 260 -0.85 -15.55 -5.06
CA THR A 260 -0.81 -17.00 -4.87
C THR A 260 0.51 -17.56 -5.37
N ILE A 261 1.23 -18.26 -4.50
CA ILE A 261 2.53 -18.87 -4.79
C ILE A 261 2.41 -20.37 -4.59
N GLU A 262 2.80 -21.17 -5.59
CA GLU A 262 2.93 -22.62 -5.39
C GLU A 262 4.18 -22.90 -4.54
N MET A 263 3.97 -23.60 -3.44
CA MET A 263 4.99 -23.96 -2.47
C MET A 263 5.32 -25.45 -2.54
N ARG A 264 6.53 -25.79 -2.14
CA ARG A 264 7.01 -27.16 -1.92
C ARG A 264 7.68 -27.29 -0.56
N MET A 265 7.81 -28.52 -0.10
CA MET A 265 8.58 -28.81 1.11
C MET A 265 10.08 -28.61 0.86
N GLY A 266 10.74 -28.00 1.83
CA GLY A 266 12.17 -27.82 1.95
C GLY A 266 12.59 -27.93 3.41
N GLN A 267 13.79 -27.44 3.73
CA GLN A 267 14.33 -27.42 5.09
C GLN A 267 14.87 -26.04 5.44
N HIS A 268 14.87 -25.73 6.73
CA HIS A 268 15.49 -24.54 7.29
C HIS A 268 16.16 -24.86 8.64
N PRO A 269 17.36 -24.30 8.94
CA PRO A 269 18.01 -24.51 10.23
C PRO A 269 17.09 -24.12 11.39
N ASN A 270 17.06 -24.93 12.43
CA ASN A 270 16.25 -24.63 13.61
C ASN A 270 16.94 -23.54 14.46
N PRO A 271 16.33 -22.36 14.66
CA PRO A 271 16.96 -21.27 15.41
C PRO A 271 17.13 -21.58 16.89
N SER A 272 16.29 -22.45 17.45
CA SER A 272 16.33 -22.87 18.86
C SER A 272 17.20 -24.09 19.12
N ARG A 273 17.57 -24.85 18.08
CA ARG A 273 18.35 -26.09 18.17
C ARG A 273 19.47 -26.10 17.12
N PRO A 274 20.59 -25.42 17.39
CA PRO A 274 21.71 -25.34 16.45
C PRO A 274 22.16 -26.70 15.94
N GLY A 275 22.43 -26.79 14.63
CA GLY A 275 22.84 -28.05 13.98
C GLY A 275 21.68 -28.96 13.54
N THR A 276 20.44 -28.63 13.89
CA THR A 276 19.25 -29.35 13.42
C THR A 276 18.51 -28.58 12.32
N GLN A 277 17.69 -29.28 11.53
CA GLN A 277 16.85 -28.72 10.48
C GLN A 277 15.38 -28.97 10.83
N ASP A 278 14.55 -27.95 10.64
CA ASP A 278 13.10 -28.11 10.58
C ASP A 278 12.65 -28.15 9.12
N ASN A 279 11.46 -28.72 8.87
CA ASN A 279 10.80 -28.57 7.58
C ASN A 279 10.52 -27.08 7.29
N ALA A 280 10.29 -26.74 6.04
CA ALA A 280 9.89 -25.39 5.66
C ALA A 280 9.13 -25.44 4.34
N LEU A 281 8.19 -24.52 4.13
CA LEU A 281 7.63 -24.31 2.80
C LEU A 281 8.48 -23.29 2.05
N ARG A 282 8.68 -23.48 0.76
CA ARG A 282 9.38 -22.53 -0.12
C ARG A 282 8.75 -22.53 -1.51
N PRO A 283 8.92 -21.46 -2.31
CA PRO A 283 8.46 -21.45 -3.69
C PRO A 283 8.93 -22.68 -4.46
N SER A 284 8.03 -23.27 -5.24
CA SER A 284 8.37 -24.32 -6.19
C SER A 284 9.17 -23.74 -7.36
N GLN A 285 9.90 -24.58 -8.09
CA GLN A 285 10.62 -24.10 -9.28
C GLN A 285 9.65 -23.51 -10.31
N THR A 286 8.49 -24.15 -10.50
CA THR A 286 7.42 -23.65 -11.36
C THR A 286 6.95 -22.26 -10.96
N ALA A 287 6.78 -22.00 -9.66
CA ALA A 287 6.41 -20.68 -9.16
C ALA A 287 7.52 -19.65 -9.42
N VAL A 288 8.79 -20.00 -9.22
CA VAL A 288 9.94 -19.13 -9.49
C VAL A 288 10.02 -18.77 -10.97
N ASP A 289 9.89 -19.74 -11.87
CA ASP A 289 9.99 -19.53 -13.32
C ASP A 289 8.86 -18.62 -13.85
N ALA A 290 7.67 -18.68 -13.24
CA ALA A 290 6.51 -17.88 -13.61
C ALA A 290 6.38 -16.55 -12.82
N GLY A 291 7.03 -16.44 -11.67
CA GLY A 291 6.74 -15.46 -10.62
C GLY A 291 7.32 -14.07 -10.86
N ARG A 292 6.86 -13.35 -11.89
CA ARG A 292 7.24 -11.94 -12.08
C ARG A 292 6.72 -11.07 -10.94
N GLY A 293 7.57 -10.19 -10.41
CA GLY A 293 7.20 -9.27 -9.34
C GLY A 293 6.78 -9.95 -8.03
N GLY A 294 7.35 -11.12 -7.72
CA GLY A 294 7.02 -11.88 -6.52
C GLY A 294 7.74 -11.43 -5.25
N VAL A 295 8.65 -10.45 -5.35
CA VAL A 295 9.48 -9.95 -4.25
C VAL A 295 9.44 -8.42 -4.23
N GLN A 296 9.25 -7.85 -3.04
CA GLN A 296 9.42 -6.43 -2.76
C GLN A 296 10.72 -6.21 -1.99
N ARG A 297 11.36 -5.07 -2.19
CA ARG A 297 12.63 -4.67 -1.58
C ARG A 297 12.50 -3.25 -1.04
N ASP A 298 13.01 -3.04 0.17
CA ASP A 298 13.13 -1.72 0.79
C ASP A 298 14.44 -1.10 0.31
N SER A 299 14.36 -0.33 -0.78
CA SER A 299 15.49 0.22 -1.53
C SER A 299 15.81 1.67 -1.18
N ASN A 300 14.91 2.31 -0.42
CA ASN A 300 15.11 3.64 0.11
C ASN A 300 15.47 3.63 1.61
N ALA A 301 15.44 2.44 2.24
CA ALA A 301 15.74 2.19 3.64
C ALA A 301 14.86 3.01 4.58
N ASP A 302 13.55 3.06 4.32
CA ASP A 302 12.58 3.68 5.23
C ASP A 302 11.85 2.66 6.12
N GLY A 303 12.17 1.37 5.94
CA GLY A 303 11.58 0.26 6.68
C GLY A 303 10.20 -0.14 6.18
N TRP A 304 9.72 0.38 5.06
CA TRP A 304 8.47 0.00 4.40
C TRP A 304 8.73 -0.52 2.99
N PHE A 305 7.75 -1.22 2.43
CA PHE A 305 7.81 -1.75 1.07
C PHE A 305 6.67 -1.17 0.26
N ASP A 306 6.93 -0.06 -0.41
CA ASP A 306 5.90 0.70 -1.12
C ASP A 306 6.38 1.18 -2.51
N GLN A 307 5.65 2.13 -3.09
CA GLN A 307 5.94 2.62 -4.45
C GLN A 307 7.14 3.58 -4.48
N ALA A 308 7.60 4.07 -3.33
CA ALA A 308 8.82 4.87 -3.22
C ALA A 308 10.08 4.04 -3.43
N ASP A 309 9.98 2.70 -3.37
CA ASP A 309 11.10 1.79 -3.59
C ASP A 309 11.51 1.71 -5.07
N LEU A 310 12.60 2.39 -5.40
CA LEU A 310 13.20 2.37 -6.73
C LEU A 310 13.73 0.97 -7.05
N ASN A 311 13.23 0.37 -8.14
CA ASN A 311 13.51 -1.04 -8.50
C ASN A 311 13.14 -2.04 -7.39
N GLY A 312 12.25 -1.65 -6.47
CA GLY A 312 11.85 -2.46 -5.32
C GLY A 312 11.15 -3.77 -5.69
N VAL A 313 10.63 -3.89 -6.91
CA VAL A 313 9.91 -5.09 -7.35
C VAL A 313 10.83 -6.00 -8.17
N GLN A 314 11.09 -7.19 -7.62
CA GLN A 314 11.95 -8.22 -8.18
C GLN A 314 11.16 -9.48 -8.53
N ASN A 315 11.70 -10.31 -9.41
CA ASN A 315 11.12 -11.63 -9.69
C ASN A 315 11.23 -12.53 -8.46
N LEU A 316 10.28 -13.46 -8.33
CA LEU A 316 10.29 -14.49 -7.31
C LEU A 316 11.55 -15.33 -7.43
N ASN A 317 12.12 -15.68 -6.29
CA ASN A 317 13.18 -16.67 -6.18
C ASN A 317 12.84 -17.66 -5.05
N ASP A 318 13.64 -18.71 -4.91
CA ASP A 318 13.35 -19.79 -3.95
C ASP A 318 13.98 -19.56 -2.56
N THR A 319 14.56 -18.39 -2.29
CA THR A 319 15.28 -18.11 -1.04
C THR A 319 14.33 -17.88 0.14
N PHE A 320 13.14 -17.32 -0.15
CA PHE A 320 12.05 -17.06 0.78
C PHE A 320 11.39 -18.37 1.24
N LYS A 321 11.14 -18.49 2.55
CA LYS A 321 10.58 -19.70 3.16
C LYS A 321 9.53 -19.36 4.21
N ILE A 322 8.64 -20.29 4.51
CA ILE A 322 7.82 -20.30 5.74
C ILE A 322 8.47 -21.29 6.71
N HIS A 323 8.98 -20.81 7.83
CA HIS A 323 9.69 -21.63 8.81
C HIS A 323 9.44 -21.20 10.26
N ARG A 324 10.03 -21.89 11.22
CA ARG A 324 9.99 -21.49 12.64
C ARG A 324 10.90 -20.28 12.87
N GLY A 325 10.42 -19.24 13.53
CA GLY A 325 11.29 -18.20 14.08
C GLY A 325 11.75 -18.54 15.50
N SER A 326 12.19 -17.57 16.29
CA SER A 326 12.50 -17.77 17.72
C SER A 326 11.53 -16.99 18.61
N SER A 327 11.62 -17.20 19.93
CA SER A 327 10.72 -16.57 20.89
C SER A 327 11.02 -15.08 21.12
N GLY A 328 12.19 -14.58 20.71
CA GLY A 328 12.60 -13.19 20.92
C GLY A 328 12.94 -12.42 19.65
N SER A 329 12.71 -13.04 18.49
CA SER A 329 12.87 -12.42 17.19
C SER A 329 12.13 -13.27 16.16
N THR A 330 11.62 -12.62 15.12
CA THR A 330 11.03 -13.33 13.99
C THR A 330 12.08 -14.05 13.16
N ASP A 331 13.37 -13.78 13.35
CA ASP A 331 14.50 -14.36 12.61
C ASP A 331 14.35 -14.29 11.09
N SER A 332 13.63 -13.29 10.59
CA SER A 332 13.32 -13.17 9.16
C SER A 332 14.20 -12.15 8.45
N ALA A 333 14.95 -12.61 7.45
CA ALA A 333 15.56 -11.73 6.44
C ALA A 333 14.68 -11.57 5.18
N GLY A 334 13.40 -11.90 5.28
CA GLY A 334 12.44 -11.94 4.18
C GLY A 334 11.54 -13.17 4.20
N CYS A 335 11.98 -14.23 4.89
CA CYS A 335 11.15 -15.38 5.18
C CYS A 335 9.87 -15.01 5.95
N GLN A 336 8.87 -15.86 5.87
CA GLN A 336 7.77 -15.82 6.81
C GLN A 336 8.08 -16.76 7.96
N THR A 337 7.72 -16.35 9.16
CA THR A 337 8.01 -17.13 10.35
C THR A 337 6.80 -17.33 11.22
N ILE A 338 6.77 -18.48 11.87
CA ILE A 338 5.76 -18.83 12.86
C ILE A 338 6.46 -18.96 14.20
N HIS A 339 5.83 -18.38 15.22
CA HIS A 339 6.35 -18.46 16.58
C HIS A 339 6.53 -19.93 17.00
N PRO A 340 7.64 -20.28 17.70
CA PRO A 340 7.95 -21.67 18.08
C PRO A 340 6.82 -22.46 18.72
N ALA A 341 5.95 -21.80 19.48
CA ALA A 341 4.83 -22.43 20.18
C ALA A 341 3.74 -22.98 19.24
N GLU A 342 3.64 -22.47 18.01
CA GLU A 342 2.55 -22.79 17.08
C GLU A 342 3.03 -23.50 15.81
N TYR A 343 4.34 -23.41 15.52
CA TYR A 343 4.93 -23.94 14.29
C TYR A 343 4.69 -25.45 14.10
N ASP A 344 4.80 -26.26 15.17
CA ASP A 344 4.66 -27.72 15.03
C ASP A 344 3.23 -28.12 14.63
N GLY A 345 2.22 -27.40 15.14
CA GLY A 345 0.83 -27.59 14.72
C GLY A 345 0.62 -27.19 13.25
N PHE A 346 1.19 -26.06 12.83
CA PHE A 346 1.14 -25.62 11.44
C PHE A 346 1.73 -26.66 10.48
N ILE A 347 2.97 -27.11 10.72
CA ILE A 347 3.64 -28.01 9.80
C ILE A 347 2.99 -29.40 9.78
N ALA A 348 2.48 -29.88 10.92
CA ALA A 348 1.70 -31.12 10.98
C ALA A 348 0.43 -31.04 10.12
N ALA A 349 -0.28 -29.91 10.13
CA ALA A 349 -1.47 -29.73 9.29
C ALA A 349 -1.12 -29.67 7.79
N VAL A 350 -0.05 -28.95 7.42
CA VAL A 350 0.47 -28.92 6.03
C VAL A 350 0.80 -30.33 5.54
N GLN A 351 1.44 -31.14 6.38
CA GLN A 351 1.86 -32.51 6.06
C GLN A 351 0.75 -33.57 6.29
N GLY A 352 -0.46 -33.15 6.69
CA GLY A 352 -1.55 -34.06 7.01
C GLY A 352 -2.05 -34.90 5.83
N ASN A 353 -1.74 -34.51 4.59
CA ASN A 353 -1.90 -35.35 3.40
C ASN A 353 -0.52 -35.74 2.85
N PRO A 354 -0.06 -36.99 3.06
CA PRO A 354 1.26 -37.42 2.60
C PRO A 354 1.37 -37.52 1.07
N ALA A 355 0.23 -37.58 0.35
CA ALA A 355 0.23 -37.58 -1.12
C ALA A 355 0.40 -36.17 -1.71
N GLN A 356 0.11 -35.12 -0.94
CA GLN A 356 0.26 -33.75 -1.39
C GLN A 356 1.72 -33.30 -1.26
N THR A 357 2.31 -32.89 -2.38
CA THR A 357 3.71 -32.45 -2.45
C THR A 357 3.89 -30.99 -2.90
N ARG A 358 2.75 -30.34 -3.20
CA ARG A 358 2.64 -28.93 -3.60
C ARG A 358 1.45 -28.30 -2.88
N TRP A 359 1.61 -27.06 -2.45
CA TRP A 359 0.59 -26.30 -1.73
C TRP A 359 0.43 -24.93 -2.36
N GLN A 360 -0.80 -24.47 -2.56
CA GLN A 360 -1.05 -23.09 -2.92
C GLN A 360 -0.97 -22.24 -1.65
N TYR A 361 -0.13 -21.22 -1.67
CA TYR A 361 0.01 -20.26 -0.60
C TYR A 361 -0.53 -18.90 -1.06
N VAL A 362 -1.66 -18.49 -0.50
CA VAL A 362 -2.32 -17.21 -0.79
C VAL A 362 -1.90 -16.20 0.27
N LEU A 363 -1.09 -15.22 -0.10
CA LEU A 363 -0.68 -14.11 0.75
C LEU A 363 -1.46 -12.86 0.38
N THR A 364 -2.05 -12.19 1.38
CA THR A 364 -2.74 -10.91 1.19
C THR A 364 -2.50 -9.99 2.38
N SER A 365 -2.37 -8.70 2.12
CA SER A 365 -2.39 -7.69 3.18
C SER A 365 -3.80 -7.46 3.68
N THR A 366 -3.90 -6.99 4.91
CA THR A 366 -5.16 -6.84 5.65
C THR A 366 -5.36 -5.41 6.14
N THR A 367 -6.62 -5.07 6.39
CA THR A 367 -7.00 -3.78 7.00
C THR A 367 -7.29 -3.91 8.50
N PRO A 368 -7.07 -2.83 9.28
CA PRO A 368 -6.56 -1.53 8.85
C PRO A 368 -5.10 -1.60 8.38
N GLY A 369 -4.79 -0.85 7.32
CA GLY A 369 -3.41 -0.62 6.88
C GLY A 369 -2.63 0.17 7.94
N PRO A 370 -1.31 0.34 7.76
CA PRO A 370 -0.45 0.86 8.82
C PRO A 370 -0.85 2.29 9.19
N VAL A 371 -0.98 2.54 10.49
CA VAL A 371 -1.02 3.91 11.03
C VAL A 371 0.43 4.38 11.09
N ARG A 372 0.86 5.18 10.11
CA ARG A 372 2.14 5.90 10.21
C ARG A 372 1.98 6.94 11.31
N GLU A 373 2.43 6.62 12.52
CA GLU A 373 2.60 7.63 13.56
C GLU A 373 3.62 8.64 13.04
N GLN A 374 3.13 9.81 12.61
CA GLN A 374 3.98 10.95 12.32
C GLN A 374 4.67 11.35 13.62
N HIS A 375 5.85 10.80 13.87
CA HIS A 375 6.82 11.49 14.70
C HIS A 375 7.25 12.72 13.90
N GLN A 376 6.47 13.79 14.06
CA GLN A 376 6.98 15.14 13.86
C GLN A 376 8.17 15.29 14.80
N ASP A 377 9.37 15.07 14.27
CA ASP A 377 10.55 15.71 14.83
C ASP A 377 10.31 17.21 14.66
N GLN A 378 9.80 17.84 15.72
CA GLN A 378 9.72 19.27 15.81
C GLN A 378 11.15 19.78 15.65
N GLY A 379 11.45 20.27 14.45
CA GLY A 379 12.62 21.08 14.18
C GLY A 379 12.65 22.23 15.17
N ARG A 380 13.34 22.05 16.30
CA ARG A 380 13.93 23.15 17.03
C ARG A 380 15.01 23.71 16.14
N GLY A 381 14.73 24.91 15.65
CA GLY A 381 15.57 25.63 14.72
C GLY A 381 17.04 25.63 15.13
N ARG A 382 17.87 25.32 14.16
CA ARG A 382 19.26 25.79 14.14
C ARG A 382 19.21 27.32 14.01
N GLU A 383 19.27 28.03 15.12
CA GLU A 383 19.77 29.40 15.11
C GLU A 383 21.29 29.37 14.98
N GLY A 384 21.77 30.13 14.00
CA GLY A 384 23.17 30.20 13.63
C GLY A 384 24.05 30.78 14.73
N VAL A 385 25.25 30.21 14.80
CA VAL A 385 26.43 30.80 15.44
C VAL A 385 26.72 32.17 14.85
N GLN A 386 27.06 33.16 15.68
CA GLN A 386 28.23 34.04 15.52
C GLN A 386 28.52 34.83 16.83
N PRO A 387 29.77 35.31 17.06
CA PRO A 387 30.48 35.14 18.32
C PRO A 387 30.74 36.44 19.11
N GLY A 388 31.07 36.32 20.39
CA GLY A 388 31.89 37.31 21.10
C GLY A 388 31.52 37.64 22.55
N GLN A 389 32.41 37.21 23.46
CA GLN A 389 32.94 37.94 24.62
C GLN A 389 32.09 38.18 25.89
N GLU A 390 32.53 37.48 26.95
CA GLU A 390 32.90 37.95 28.31
C GLU A 390 31.91 38.77 29.18
N GLU A 391 31.64 38.17 30.35
CA GLU A 391 31.50 38.77 31.69
C GLU A 391 30.74 40.11 31.88
N ARG A 392 29.57 40.05 32.54
CA ARG A 392 29.33 40.61 33.90
C ARG A 392 27.83 40.66 34.26
N GLU A 393 27.59 40.30 35.52
CA GLU A 393 26.57 40.71 36.51
C GLU A 393 25.28 41.48 36.10
N HIS A 394 24.19 41.13 36.80
CA HIS A 394 22.85 41.73 36.87
C HIS A 394 22.84 43.25 37.27
N PRO A 395 21.70 43.97 37.40
CA PRO A 395 20.39 44.01 36.71
C PRO A 395 20.02 45.48 36.28
N PRO A 396 18.80 46.04 36.52
CA PRO A 396 17.73 46.27 35.55
C PRO A 396 17.43 47.78 35.28
N ALA A 397 16.55 48.08 34.31
CA ALA A 397 15.50 49.12 34.37
C ALA A 397 15.09 49.63 32.97
N GLN A 398 13.81 49.46 32.63
CA GLN A 398 13.06 50.42 31.82
C GLN A 398 12.88 51.72 32.64
N PRO A 399 12.72 52.95 32.07
CA PRO A 399 11.58 53.23 31.21
C PRO A 399 11.66 54.40 30.19
N GLN A 400 10.72 54.33 29.23
CA GLN A 400 9.87 55.44 28.75
C GLN A 400 10.41 56.64 27.92
N ARG A 401 9.76 56.75 26.74
CA ARG A 401 8.99 57.91 26.21
C ARG A 401 9.63 58.85 25.16
N GLN A 402 8.84 59.03 24.09
CA GLN A 402 8.34 60.30 23.49
C GLN A 402 8.89 60.80 22.13
N ASN A 403 7.95 60.78 21.17
CA ASN A 403 7.49 61.86 20.26
C ASN A 403 8.43 62.54 19.24
N GLY A 404 7.91 62.64 18.00
CA GLY A 404 8.14 63.78 17.09
C GLY A 404 8.11 63.44 15.58
N GLY A 405 7.02 63.73 14.86
CA GLY A 405 6.95 63.75 13.38
C GLY A 405 7.48 65.08 12.78
N PRO A 406 7.00 65.61 11.63
CA PRO A 406 6.26 65.05 10.47
C PRO A 406 6.72 65.61 9.06
N ALA A 407 5.94 65.32 7.99
CA ALA A 407 5.76 66.05 6.69
C ALA A 407 6.81 65.86 5.55
N ALA A 408 6.54 65.80 4.22
CA ALA A 408 5.33 65.83 3.35
C ALA A 408 5.76 65.45 1.86
N PRO A 409 5.08 65.83 0.73
CA PRO A 409 4.31 64.91 -0.15
C PRO A 409 4.68 64.93 -1.68
N ALA A 410 3.91 64.16 -2.47
CA ALA A 410 3.98 63.88 -3.93
C ALA A 410 3.77 65.08 -4.89
N PRO A 411 3.97 64.96 -6.23
CA PRO A 411 2.95 64.45 -7.20
C PRO A 411 3.58 63.71 -8.43
N GLY A 412 2.93 63.11 -9.43
CA GLY A 412 1.54 63.03 -9.88
C GLY A 412 1.47 62.08 -11.11
N ARG A 413 0.27 61.58 -11.41
CA ARG A 413 -0.07 60.74 -12.58
C ARG A 413 -0.44 61.63 -13.78
N PRO A 414 -0.41 61.08 -15.01
CA PRO A 414 -1.67 61.01 -15.75
C PRO A 414 -1.95 59.62 -16.35
N ARG A 415 -3.24 59.30 -16.42
CA ARG A 415 -3.81 58.17 -17.14
C ARG A 415 -3.91 58.53 -18.62
N HIS A 416 -3.53 57.62 -19.50
CA HIS A 416 -4.18 57.43 -20.79
C HIS A 416 -4.49 55.94 -20.93
N ALA A 417 -5.78 55.65 -21.07
CA ALA A 417 -6.30 54.39 -21.54
C ALA A 417 -6.34 54.49 -23.06
N ASP A 418 -5.83 53.48 -23.74
CA ASP A 418 -6.38 52.99 -25.01
C ASP A 418 -6.09 51.49 -25.07
N ALA A 419 -7.11 50.77 -25.54
CA ALA A 419 -7.21 49.32 -25.59
C ALA A 419 -6.26 48.72 -26.64
N GLU A 420 -6.16 47.38 -26.59
CA GLU A 420 -5.43 46.50 -27.52
C GLU A 420 -3.96 46.24 -27.16
N ASP A 421 -3.77 45.59 -26.01
CA ASP A 421 -3.18 44.25 -26.03
C ASP A 421 -3.45 43.59 -24.68
N ALA A 422 -4.57 42.86 -24.59
CA ALA A 422 -4.69 41.81 -23.59
C ALA A 422 -3.75 40.68 -24.03
N HIS A 423 -2.43 40.93 -23.93
CA HIS A 423 -1.42 39.90 -24.03
C HIS A 423 -1.77 38.90 -22.94
N LEU A 424 -2.42 37.83 -23.39
CA LEU A 424 -2.97 36.73 -22.62
C LEU A 424 -1.99 36.41 -21.50
N ALA A 425 -2.40 36.63 -20.26
CA ALA A 425 -1.63 36.12 -19.14
C ALA A 425 -1.39 34.63 -19.42
N PRO A 426 -0.12 34.17 -19.45
CA PRO A 426 0.18 32.81 -19.85
C PRO A 426 -0.58 31.84 -18.94
N HIS A 427 -1.22 30.84 -19.55
CA HIS A 427 -2.06 29.89 -18.83
C HIS A 427 -1.29 29.29 -17.63
N PRO A 428 -1.87 29.19 -16.43
CA PRO A 428 -1.13 28.81 -15.21
C PRO A 428 -0.43 27.44 -15.34
N LEU A 429 -1.07 26.46 -15.98
CA LEU A 429 -0.44 25.16 -16.26
C LEU A 429 0.75 25.28 -17.23
N HIS A 430 0.71 26.22 -18.17
CA HIS A 430 1.82 26.45 -19.11
C HIS A 430 3.03 27.07 -18.40
N ALA A 431 2.80 28.02 -17.48
CA ALA A 431 3.85 28.60 -16.66
C ALA A 431 4.50 27.57 -15.71
N GLN A 432 3.68 26.69 -15.10
CA GLN A 432 4.16 25.59 -14.26
C GLN A 432 4.97 24.57 -15.07
N ALA A 433 4.45 24.13 -16.22
CA ALA A 433 5.16 23.22 -17.12
C ALA A 433 6.49 23.81 -17.62
N SER A 434 6.53 25.11 -17.96
CA SER A 434 7.75 25.81 -18.38
C SER A 434 8.83 25.79 -17.29
N THR A 435 8.43 26.02 -16.04
CA THR A 435 9.34 26.01 -14.89
C THR A 435 9.90 24.60 -14.63
N LEU A 436 9.05 23.58 -14.68
CA LEU A 436 9.45 22.21 -14.38
C LEU A 436 10.27 21.57 -15.50
N VAL A 437 9.94 21.83 -16.76
CA VAL A 437 10.77 21.41 -17.90
C VAL A 437 12.14 22.10 -17.85
N GLY A 438 12.20 23.38 -17.48
CA GLY A 438 13.50 24.06 -17.29
C GLY A 438 14.37 23.43 -16.19
N ARG A 439 13.77 22.94 -15.11
CA ARG A 439 14.48 22.17 -14.07
C ARG A 439 14.94 20.80 -14.58
N LEU A 440 14.11 20.13 -15.38
CA LEU A 440 14.45 18.87 -16.02
C LEU A 440 15.61 19.04 -17.03
N ASP A 441 15.64 20.15 -17.76
CA ASP A 441 16.77 20.47 -18.65
C ASP A 441 18.06 20.69 -17.89
N ALA A 442 17.98 21.46 -16.79
CA ALA A 442 19.12 21.71 -15.93
C ALA A 442 19.67 20.42 -15.29
N SER A 443 18.80 19.47 -14.91
CA SER A 443 19.24 18.17 -14.37
C SER A 443 19.93 17.29 -15.41
N MET A 444 19.65 17.51 -16.71
CA MET A 444 20.34 16.88 -17.83
C MET A 444 21.54 17.70 -18.33
N GLY A 445 21.89 18.81 -17.67
CA GLY A 445 23.03 19.65 -18.02
C GLY A 445 22.84 20.48 -19.30
N ARG A 446 21.59 20.75 -19.71
CA ARG A 446 21.27 21.57 -20.89
C ARG A 446 20.45 22.81 -20.52
N ALA A 447 20.53 23.85 -21.36
CA ALA A 447 19.65 25.02 -21.26
C ALA A 447 18.34 24.76 -22.01
N SER A 448 17.25 25.41 -21.57
CA SER A 448 15.96 25.31 -22.27
C SER A 448 16.04 25.93 -23.67
N ASP A 449 15.45 25.21 -24.63
CA ASP A 449 15.46 25.55 -26.05
C ASP A 449 14.04 25.46 -26.65
N ALA A 450 13.93 25.56 -27.97
CA ALA A 450 12.65 25.46 -28.68
C ALA A 450 11.95 24.09 -28.50
N HIS A 451 12.68 23.01 -28.19
CA HIS A 451 12.07 21.72 -27.87
C HIS A 451 11.51 21.71 -26.46
N SER A 452 12.17 22.37 -25.51
CA SER A 452 11.67 22.58 -24.15
C SER A 452 10.38 23.39 -24.15
N GLU A 453 10.30 24.45 -24.95
CA GLU A 453 9.08 25.27 -25.09
C GLU A 453 7.88 24.46 -25.65
N ARG A 454 8.13 23.66 -26.70
CA ARG A 454 7.11 22.74 -27.26
C ARG A 454 6.67 21.68 -26.24
N MET A 455 7.62 21.13 -25.48
CA MET A 455 7.30 20.19 -24.41
C MET A 455 6.41 20.84 -23.36
N SER A 456 6.77 22.04 -22.88
CA SER A 456 5.98 22.76 -21.88
C SER A 456 4.53 23.03 -22.34
N ALA A 457 4.33 23.45 -23.59
CA ALA A 457 3.00 23.64 -24.17
C ALA A 457 2.20 22.33 -24.25
N SER A 458 2.84 21.25 -24.70
CA SER A 458 2.22 19.93 -24.85
C SER A 458 1.84 19.32 -23.49
N LEU A 459 2.68 19.47 -22.48
CA LEU A 459 2.43 18.98 -21.12
C LEU A 459 1.32 19.77 -20.42
N ALA A 460 1.21 21.08 -20.65
CA ALA A 460 0.12 21.89 -20.12
C ALA A 460 -1.25 21.46 -20.69
N HIS A 461 -1.30 21.20 -22.00
CA HIS A 461 -2.48 20.63 -22.66
C HIS A 461 -2.85 19.25 -22.06
N LEU A 462 -1.88 18.34 -21.96
CA LEU A 462 -2.08 16.99 -21.43
C LEU A 462 -2.58 16.99 -19.99
N ALA A 463 -2.02 17.86 -19.13
CA ALA A 463 -2.47 18.01 -17.76
C ALA A 463 -3.96 18.37 -17.72
N LYS A 464 -4.39 19.38 -18.49
CA LYS A 464 -5.79 19.80 -18.56
C LYS A 464 -6.71 18.70 -19.11
N GLU A 465 -6.30 18.03 -20.18
CA GLU A 465 -7.06 16.96 -20.82
C GLU A 465 -7.37 15.79 -19.86
N HIS A 466 -6.42 15.49 -18.97
CA HIS A 466 -6.55 14.44 -17.96
C HIS A 466 -7.08 14.93 -16.59
N GLY A 467 -7.59 16.16 -16.54
CA GLY A 467 -8.24 16.70 -15.33
C GLY A 467 -7.28 17.11 -14.22
N LEU A 468 -6.00 17.35 -14.51
CA LEU A 468 -5.06 17.94 -13.56
C LEU A 468 -5.31 19.45 -13.47
N GLU A 469 -5.39 19.95 -12.25
CA GLU A 469 -5.56 21.36 -11.90
C GLU A 469 -4.23 22.09 -11.72
N ARG A 470 -3.14 21.37 -11.46
CA ARG A 470 -1.75 21.89 -11.40
C ARG A 470 -0.74 20.82 -11.79
N ILE A 471 0.48 21.22 -12.13
CA ILE A 471 1.61 20.32 -12.39
C ILE A 471 2.65 20.55 -11.30
N ASP A 472 2.85 19.53 -10.47
CA ASP A 472 3.82 19.56 -9.38
C ASP A 472 5.16 18.94 -9.85
N HIS A 473 5.13 17.94 -10.75
CA HIS A 473 6.34 17.29 -11.29
C HIS A 473 6.24 16.99 -12.80
N VAL A 474 7.38 17.08 -13.49
CA VAL A 474 7.59 16.58 -14.85
C VAL A 474 8.69 15.54 -14.83
N LEU A 475 8.40 14.32 -15.26
CA LEU A 475 9.31 13.16 -15.16
C LEU A 475 9.45 12.45 -16.50
N LEU A 476 10.63 11.89 -16.77
CA LEU A 476 10.89 11.05 -17.94
C LEU A 476 10.72 9.57 -17.59
N SER A 477 10.27 8.76 -18.56
CA SER A 477 10.14 7.32 -18.40
C SER A 477 11.50 6.67 -18.20
N ASN A 478 11.58 5.68 -17.32
CA ASN A 478 12.78 4.84 -17.20
C ASN A 478 12.93 3.91 -18.41
N GLN A 479 14.14 3.39 -18.62
CA GLN A 479 14.38 2.38 -19.65
C GLN A 479 13.61 1.10 -19.33
N THR A 480 12.94 0.56 -20.34
CA THR A 480 12.28 -0.75 -20.29
C THR A 480 12.82 -1.64 -21.41
N PRO A 481 12.60 -2.97 -21.37
CA PRO A 481 12.97 -3.85 -22.47
C PRO A 481 12.30 -3.53 -23.82
N ARG A 482 11.23 -2.71 -23.80
CA ARG A 482 10.41 -2.36 -24.96
C ARG A 482 10.56 -0.90 -25.40
N ALA A 483 11.17 -0.05 -24.58
CA ALA A 483 11.31 1.37 -24.85
C ALA A 483 12.53 1.95 -24.10
N PRO A 484 13.33 2.82 -24.74
CA PRO A 484 14.47 3.44 -24.08
C PRO A 484 14.05 4.38 -22.94
N ALA A 485 15.00 4.73 -22.06
CA ALA A 485 14.79 5.81 -21.12
C ALA A 485 14.43 7.11 -21.87
N GLY A 486 13.53 7.89 -21.30
CA GLY A 486 13.01 9.11 -21.91
C GLY A 486 12.06 8.89 -23.08
N ALA A 487 11.58 7.67 -23.35
CA ALA A 487 10.60 7.41 -24.40
C ALA A 487 9.25 8.11 -24.17
N ALA A 488 8.84 8.28 -22.91
CA ALA A 488 7.65 9.05 -22.54
C ALA A 488 7.96 10.08 -21.46
N VAL A 489 7.13 11.12 -21.40
CA VAL A 489 7.17 12.18 -20.39
C VAL A 489 5.85 12.21 -19.62
N PHE A 490 5.93 12.41 -18.32
CA PHE A 490 4.81 12.39 -17.39
C PHE A 490 4.63 13.76 -16.75
N VAL A 491 3.37 14.19 -16.60
CA VAL A 491 2.96 15.27 -15.69
C VAL A 491 2.28 14.65 -14.48
N VAL A 492 2.63 15.14 -13.29
CA VAL A 492 2.12 14.64 -12.02
C VAL A 492 1.60 15.80 -11.18
N GLN A 493 0.39 15.65 -10.65
CA GLN A 493 -0.21 16.50 -9.62
C GLN A 493 -0.18 15.76 -8.28
N GLY A 494 0.37 16.41 -7.26
CA GLY A 494 0.73 15.80 -5.99
C GLY A 494 2.15 15.24 -6.01
N GLU A 495 2.67 14.93 -4.83
CA GLU A 495 3.96 14.26 -4.68
C GLU A 495 3.93 12.90 -5.38
N PRO A 496 4.91 12.50 -6.21
CA PRO A 496 4.86 11.23 -6.94
C PRO A 496 4.85 10.01 -6.03
N SER A 497 5.34 10.14 -4.80
CA SER A 497 5.27 9.12 -3.74
C SER A 497 3.91 9.09 -3.01
N ASN A 498 3.03 10.07 -3.24
CA ASN A 498 1.66 10.05 -2.73
C ASN A 498 0.79 9.17 -3.64
N PRO A 499 0.16 8.09 -3.14
CA PRO A 499 -0.67 7.20 -3.96
C PRO A 499 -1.94 7.87 -4.53
N ALA A 500 -2.35 9.03 -4.00
CA ALA A 500 -3.43 9.84 -4.54
C ALA A 500 -2.98 10.84 -5.62
N HIS A 501 -1.72 10.79 -6.08
CA HIS A 501 -1.26 11.66 -7.15
C HIS A 501 -2.04 11.38 -8.44
N LEU A 502 -2.38 12.44 -9.17
CA LEU A 502 -2.92 12.32 -10.53
C LEU A 502 -1.75 12.40 -11.50
N ARG A 503 -1.75 11.55 -12.53
CA ARG A 503 -0.73 11.62 -13.58
C ARG A 503 -1.30 11.41 -14.96
N ALA A 504 -0.64 12.01 -15.93
CA ALA A 504 -0.84 11.76 -17.34
C ALA A 504 0.52 11.63 -18.04
N SER A 505 0.55 10.94 -19.18
CA SER A 505 1.79 10.69 -19.93
C SER A 505 1.59 10.82 -21.43
N MET A 506 2.62 11.26 -22.13
CA MET A 506 2.68 11.21 -23.60
C MET A 506 4.07 10.79 -24.09
N PRO A 507 4.20 10.29 -25.33
CA PRO A 507 5.51 10.06 -25.95
C PRO A 507 6.34 11.35 -26.00
N THR A 508 7.63 11.26 -25.67
CA THR A 508 8.52 12.43 -25.59
C THR A 508 8.74 13.06 -26.97
N ASP A 509 8.79 12.25 -28.03
CA ASP A 509 8.88 12.71 -29.41
C ASP A 509 7.67 13.57 -29.82
N VAL A 510 6.45 13.16 -29.42
CA VAL A 510 5.23 13.95 -29.60
C VAL A 510 5.31 15.26 -28.81
N ALA A 511 5.79 15.20 -27.56
CA ALA A 511 5.90 16.38 -26.69
C ALA A 511 6.84 17.46 -27.25
N VAL A 512 7.97 17.08 -27.86
CA VAL A 512 8.99 18.02 -28.36
C VAL A 512 8.81 18.46 -29.81
N THR A 513 7.90 17.83 -30.55
CA THR A 513 7.64 18.13 -31.98
C THR A 513 6.33 18.86 -32.23
N THR A 514 5.34 18.73 -31.34
CA THR A 514 4.06 19.44 -31.48
C THR A 514 4.27 20.96 -31.42
N PRO A 515 3.80 21.74 -32.42
CA PRO A 515 3.90 23.20 -32.39
C PRO A 515 3.24 23.81 -31.16
N VAL A 516 3.87 24.84 -30.59
CA VAL A 516 3.41 25.52 -29.37
C VAL A 516 1.98 26.04 -29.56
N GLU A 517 1.72 26.67 -30.72
CA GLU A 517 0.43 27.26 -31.07
C GLU A 517 -0.68 26.19 -31.10
N GLN A 518 -0.36 24.98 -31.56
CA GLN A 518 -1.32 23.89 -31.64
C GLN A 518 -1.69 23.37 -30.25
N SER A 519 -0.72 23.17 -29.36
CA SER A 519 -0.98 22.72 -27.98
C SER A 519 -1.73 23.78 -27.17
N LEU A 520 -1.38 25.06 -27.34
CA LEU A 520 -2.06 26.17 -26.66
C LEU A 520 -3.50 26.38 -27.17
N ALA A 521 -3.74 26.23 -28.47
CA ALA A 521 -5.10 26.31 -29.03
C ALA A 521 -6.02 25.22 -28.45
N LYS A 522 -5.53 23.98 -28.33
CA LYS A 522 -6.29 22.89 -27.71
C LYS A 522 -6.54 23.11 -26.22
N LEU A 523 -5.54 23.65 -25.50
CA LEU A 523 -5.68 24.01 -24.09
C LEU A 523 -6.78 25.07 -23.88
N GLN A 524 -6.80 26.11 -24.72
CA GLN A 524 -7.83 27.14 -24.70
C GLN A 524 -9.22 26.58 -25.00
N GLU A 525 -9.34 25.63 -25.92
CA GLU A 525 -10.61 24.97 -26.23
C GLU A 525 -11.15 24.18 -25.02
N LEU A 526 -10.28 23.47 -24.30
CA LEU A 526 -10.66 22.74 -23.08
C LEU A 526 -11.15 23.70 -21.98
N ASP A 527 -10.48 24.83 -21.78
CA ASP A 527 -10.94 25.84 -20.81
C ASP A 527 -12.31 26.42 -21.18
N ALA A 528 -12.52 26.74 -22.46
CA ALA A 528 -13.80 27.26 -22.94
C ALA A 528 -14.94 26.25 -22.70
N ARG A 529 -14.68 24.95 -22.90
CA ARG A 529 -15.66 23.88 -22.62
C ARG A 529 -15.96 23.75 -21.13
N THR A 530 -14.95 23.79 -20.25
CA THR A 530 -15.17 23.74 -18.79
C THR A 530 -15.99 24.94 -18.29
N LEU A 531 -15.71 26.14 -18.81
CA LEU A 531 -16.46 27.35 -18.48
C LEU A 531 -17.93 27.25 -18.92
N ALA A 532 -18.20 26.73 -20.12
CA ALA A 532 -19.56 26.53 -20.60
C ALA A 532 -20.35 25.52 -19.76
N GLN A 533 -19.73 24.41 -19.34
CA GLN A 533 -20.36 23.40 -18.47
C GLN A 533 -20.64 23.92 -17.05
N ALA A 534 -19.74 24.73 -16.50
CA ALA A 534 -19.95 25.36 -15.19
C ALA A 534 -21.14 26.34 -15.22
N GLN A 535 -21.30 27.08 -16.32
CA GLN A 535 -22.44 27.99 -16.50
C GLN A 535 -23.78 27.25 -16.64
N SER A 536 -23.82 26.13 -17.37
CA SER A 536 -25.05 25.33 -17.50
C SER A 536 -25.47 24.68 -16.16
N GLN A 537 -24.51 24.15 -15.38
CA GLN A 537 -24.79 23.58 -14.06
C GLN A 537 -25.26 24.64 -13.04
N ALA A 538 -24.73 25.87 -13.14
CA ALA A 538 -25.17 26.98 -12.31
C ALA A 538 -26.60 27.42 -12.64
N GLN A 539 -26.99 27.41 -13.93
CA GLN A 539 -28.37 27.64 -14.34
C GLN A 539 -29.33 26.55 -13.83
N GLU A 540 -28.97 25.27 -13.94
CA GLU A 540 -29.80 24.16 -13.44
C GLU A 540 -29.99 24.21 -11.91
N ARG A 541 -28.93 24.54 -11.16
CA ARG A 541 -29.04 24.73 -9.70
C ARG A 541 -29.91 25.92 -9.32
N GLY A 542 -29.91 27.00 -10.12
CA GLY A 542 -30.80 28.14 -9.92
C GLY A 542 -32.28 27.77 -10.09
N VAL A 543 -32.61 26.99 -11.11
CA VAL A 543 -33.98 26.53 -11.39
C VAL A 543 -34.51 25.61 -10.27
N LEU A 544 -33.69 24.70 -9.76
CA LEU A 544 -34.05 23.80 -8.66
C LEU A 544 -34.27 24.55 -7.33
N GLN A 545 -33.55 25.65 -7.11
CA GLN A 545 -33.67 26.45 -5.90
C GLN A 545 -34.90 27.38 -5.93
N GLU A 546 -35.33 27.83 -7.12
CA GLU A 546 -36.54 28.61 -7.31
C GLU A 546 -37.82 27.76 -7.16
N GLU A 547 -37.76 26.45 -7.47
CA GLU A 547 -38.86 25.51 -7.31
C GLU A 547 -39.13 25.14 -5.83
N ALA A 548 -38.10 25.21 -4.97
CA ALA A 548 -38.18 24.89 -3.54
C ALA A 548 -38.77 26.01 -2.66
N VAL A 549 -38.91 27.24 -3.19
CA VAL A 549 -39.34 28.43 -2.42
C VAL A 549 -40.82 28.78 -2.61
N LYS A 550 -41.64 27.95 -3.28
CA LYS A 550 -43.10 28.15 -3.31
C LYS A 550 -43.78 27.53 -2.08
N PRO A 551 -44.25 28.31 -1.08
CA PRO A 551 -45.04 27.75 0.01
C PRO A 551 -46.39 27.25 -0.51
N ARG A 552 -46.70 25.98 -0.19
CA ARG A 552 -48.05 25.42 -0.38
C ARG A 552 -49.03 26.14 0.55
N SER A 553 -49.81 27.04 -0.02
CA SER A 553 -50.99 27.61 0.63
C SER A 553 -52.01 26.49 0.84
N ILE A 554 -52.35 26.23 2.10
CA ILE A 554 -53.44 25.33 2.49
C ILE A 554 -54.72 26.15 2.36
N GLY A 555 -55.59 25.73 1.44
CA GLY A 555 -56.98 26.16 1.29
C GLY A 555 -57.85 24.94 1.08
#